data_AF-A0A5D0MQS5-F1
#
_entry.id   AF-A0A5D0MQS5-F1
#
_cell.length_a   1.000
_cell.length_b   1.000
_cell.length_c   1.000
_cell.angle_alpha   90.00
_cell.angle_beta   90.00
_cell.angle_gamma   90.00
#
_symmetry.space_group_name_H-M   'P 1'
#
loop_
_entity.id
_entity.type
_entity.pdbx_description
1 polymer ?
#
loop_
_entity_poly.entity_id
_entity_poly.type
_entity_poly.pdbx_seq_one_letter_code
_entity_poly.pdbx_strand_id
1 'polypeptide(L)'
;VDLLPDGAQVWPTHGFGSFCSASQADASDSTIGREKTKNPVLRLAAEEFVAETLAGLDAYPAYYAHMGVANFAGPTPVDLTPVTRADAAELRERIAAGQWVVDLRHRKAYAASHLAGTVSLGLDGPMSTWLGWLIDWGTPITLLADTPQQVADAQRELVRIGIDRPAAHATGDVEGWTADPAQLRQLPMADFPALAAARTGNT
;
A
#
# COMPACT_ATOMS: atom_id res chain seq x y z
N VAL A 1 -29.46 -31.47 7.09
CA VAL A 1 -28.40 -30.43 6.97
C VAL A 1 -27.38 -31.01 6.03
N ASP A 2 -27.39 -30.59 4.77
CA ASP A 2 -26.49 -31.16 3.77
C ASP A 2 -25.10 -30.56 3.96
N LEU A 3 -24.22 -31.35 4.55
CA LEU A 3 -22.82 -31.00 4.74
C LEU A 3 -22.05 -31.27 3.45
N LEU A 4 -21.17 -30.34 3.08
CA LEU A 4 -20.24 -30.55 1.97
C LEU A 4 -19.33 -31.76 2.26
N PRO A 5 -18.99 -32.57 1.24
CA PRO A 5 -18.09 -33.71 1.41
C PRO A 5 -16.67 -33.24 1.75
N ASP A 6 -15.90 -34.09 2.43
CA ASP A 6 -14.53 -33.75 2.86
C ASP A 6 -13.59 -33.40 1.69
N GLY A 7 -13.86 -33.93 0.50
CA GLY A 7 -13.11 -33.62 -0.73
C GLY A 7 -13.50 -32.30 -1.40
N ALA A 8 -14.55 -31.61 -0.93
CA ALA A 8 -14.95 -30.32 -1.46
C ALA A 8 -13.84 -29.27 -1.24
N GLN A 9 -13.54 -28.53 -2.30
CA GLN A 9 -12.48 -27.52 -2.31
C GLN A 9 -12.93 -26.26 -1.57
N VAL A 10 -11.98 -25.61 -0.91
CA VAL A 10 -12.13 -24.32 -0.26
C VAL A 10 -11.17 -23.35 -0.95
N TRP A 11 -11.73 -22.36 -1.64
CA TRP A 11 -10.98 -21.30 -2.31
C TRP A 11 -11.26 -19.98 -1.60
N PRO A 12 -10.40 -19.57 -0.65
CA PRO A 12 -10.61 -18.34 0.08
C PRO A 12 -10.38 -17.12 -0.81
N THR A 13 -11.00 -15.99 -0.46
CA THR A 13 -10.79 -14.72 -1.17
C THR A 13 -9.43 -14.08 -0.84
N HIS A 14 -8.80 -14.51 0.26
CA HIS A 14 -7.54 -13.97 0.77
C HIS A 14 -6.64 -15.10 1.30
N GLY A 15 -5.33 -14.86 1.30
CA GLY A 15 -4.31 -15.76 1.86
C GLY A 15 -3.36 -15.04 2.81
N PHE A 16 -2.15 -15.57 2.96
CA PHE A 16 -1.09 -14.99 3.80
C PHE A 16 -0.86 -13.50 3.49
N GLY A 17 -0.72 -12.69 4.54
CA GLY A 17 -0.47 -11.24 4.43
C GLY A 17 -1.72 -10.37 4.31
N SER A 18 -2.92 -10.96 4.32
CA SER A 18 -4.17 -10.21 4.48
C SER A 18 -4.34 -9.70 5.91
N PHE A 19 -4.82 -8.46 6.04
CA PHE A 19 -5.17 -7.85 7.34
C PHE A 19 -6.59 -8.23 7.81
N CYS A 20 -7.34 -8.98 7.00
CA CYS A 20 -8.74 -9.36 7.30
C CYS A 20 -8.87 -10.56 8.24
N SER A 21 -7.77 -11.14 8.73
CA SER A 21 -7.80 -12.42 9.45
C SER A 21 -7.10 -12.32 10.80
N ALA A 22 -7.70 -12.96 11.82
CA ALA A 22 -7.10 -13.16 13.13
C ALA A 22 -5.99 -14.22 13.14
N SER A 23 -5.90 -15.03 12.08
CA SER A 23 -4.89 -16.09 11.93
C SER A 23 -4.37 -16.16 10.50
N GLN A 24 -3.08 -16.47 10.32
CA GLN A 24 -2.49 -16.58 8.99
C GLN A 24 -2.87 -17.91 8.33
N ALA A 25 -3.22 -17.86 7.04
CA ALA A 25 -3.42 -19.05 6.23
C ALA A 25 -2.06 -19.72 5.92
N ASP A 26 -2.02 -21.05 5.96
CA ASP A 26 -0.82 -21.84 5.66
C ASP A 26 -0.73 -22.31 4.19
N ALA A 27 -1.77 -22.02 3.39
CA ALA A 27 -1.88 -22.40 1.98
C ALA A 27 -2.83 -21.48 1.19
N SER A 28 -2.77 -21.52 -0.15
CA SER A 28 -3.66 -20.77 -1.06
C SER A 28 -5.06 -21.37 -1.21
N ASP A 29 -5.22 -22.64 -0.89
CA ASP A 29 -6.44 -23.43 -1.03
C ASP A 29 -6.46 -24.55 0.02
N SER A 30 -7.64 -25.12 0.25
CA SER A 30 -7.84 -26.21 1.21
C SER A 30 -9.02 -27.10 0.80
N THR A 31 -9.38 -28.04 1.66
CA THR A 31 -10.61 -28.84 1.54
C THR A 31 -11.40 -28.83 2.83
N ILE A 32 -12.71 -29.10 2.74
CA ILE A 32 -13.58 -29.20 3.92
C ILE A 32 -13.03 -30.22 4.93
N GLY A 33 -12.51 -31.36 4.46
CA GLY A 33 -11.89 -32.37 5.31
C GLY A 33 -10.66 -31.86 6.04
N ARG A 34 -9.78 -31.13 5.36
CA ARG A 34 -8.59 -30.52 5.97
C ARG A 34 -9.00 -29.47 7.01
N GLU A 35 -9.92 -28.58 6.67
CA GLU A 35 -10.40 -27.53 7.58
C GLU A 35 -11.01 -28.13 8.85
N LYS A 36 -11.80 -29.20 8.77
CA LYS A 36 -12.33 -29.90 9.97
C LYS A 36 -11.24 -30.34 10.95
N THR A 37 -10.05 -30.67 10.45
CA THR A 37 -8.95 -31.16 11.29
C THR A 37 -8.07 -30.05 11.87
N LYS A 38 -8.11 -28.83 11.31
CA LYS A 38 -7.17 -27.75 11.65
C LYS A 38 -7.83 -26.43 12.03
N ASN A 39 -8.96 -26.08 11.44
CA ASN A 39 -9.58 -24.77 11.58
C ASN A 39 -10.17 -24.59 12.98
N PRO A 40 -9.77 -23.56 13.76
CA PRO A 40 -10.28 -23.31 15.09
C PRO A 40 -11.81 -23.24 15.16
N VAL A 41 -12.48 -22.67 14.14
CA VAL A 41 -13.96 -22.56 14.10
C VAL A 41 -14.67 -23.91 14.08
N LEU A 42 -13.98 -24.97 13.64
CA LEU A 42 -14.51 -26.33 13.55
C LEU A 42 -14.04 -27.24 14.69
N ARG A 43 -13.16 -26.75 15.57
CA ARG A 43 -12.50 -27.56 16.62
C ARG A 43 -12.76 -27.08 18.03
N LEU A 44 -12.89 -25.77 18.22
CA LEU A 44 -12.99 -25.16 19.56
C LEU A 44 -14.44 -25.06 20.02
N ALA A 45 -14.62 -25.00 21.34
CA ALA A 45 -15.89 -24.56 21.92
C ALA A 45 -16.14 -23.07 21.59
N ALA A 46 -17.40 -22.63 21.64
CA ALA A 46 -17.78 -21.28 21.23
C ALA A 46 -17.03 -20.19 22.01
N GLU A 47 -16.89 -20.35 23.31
CA GLU A 47 -16.20 -19.38 24.18
C GLU A 47 -14.70 -19.29 23.88
N GLU A 48 -14.05 -20.44 23.66
CA GLU A 48 -12.63 -20.52 23.30
C GLU A 48 -12.39 -19.93 21.91
N PHE A 49 -13.25 -20.24 20.94
CA PHE A 49 -13.20 -19.67 19.59
C PHE A 49 -13.29 -18.15 19.62
N VAL A 50 -14.22 -17.57 20.40
CA VAL A 50 -14.36 -16.12 20.53
C VAL A 50 -13.11 -15.51 21.16
N ALA A 51 -12.61 -16.10 22.25
CA ALA A 51 -11.43 -15.59 22.95
C ALA A 51 -10.18 -15.61 22.05
N GLU A 52 -9.90 -16.73 21.38
CA GLU A 52 -8.75 -16.86 20.48
C GLU A 52 -8.85 -15.94 19.26
N THR A 53 -10.03 -15.85 18.65
CA THR A 53 -10.25 -14.99 17.48
C THR A 53 -10.01 -13.52 17.82
N LEU A 54 -10.57 -13.04 18.92
CA LEU A 54 -10.39 -11.64 19.34
C LEU A 54 -8.96 -11.33 19.76
N ALA A 55 -8.24 -12.30 20.34
CA ALA A 55 -6.84 -12.15 20.72
C ALA A 55 -5.88 -12.10 19.50
N GLY A 56 -6.29 -12.65 18.35
CA GLY A 56 -5.51 -12.65 17.12
C GLY A 56 -5.72 -11.42 16.21
N LEU A 57 -6.66 -10.53 16.53
CA LEU A 57 -6.89 -9.32 15.75
C LEU A 57 -5.76 -8.31 15.97
N ASP A 58 -5.28 -7.72 14.87
CA ASP A 58 -4.24 -6.69 14.86
C ASP A 58 -4.78 -5.41 14.19
N ALA A 59 -3.97 -4.35 14.18
CA ALA A 59 -4.26 -3.15 13.43
C ALA A 59 -4.49 -3.47 11.94
N TYR A 60 -5.36 -2.70 11.31
CA TYR A 60 -5.69 -2.81 9.89
C TYR A 60 -5.59 -1.43 9.22
N PRO A 61 -5.46 -1.38 7.88
CA PRO A 61 -5.31 -0.11 7.15
C PRO A 61 -6.48 0.85 7.37
N ALA A 62 -6.18 2.13 7.57
CA ALA A 62 -7.19 3.17 7.83
C ALA A 62 -8.29 3.22 6.75
N TYR A 63 -7.93 2.96 5.49
CA TYR A 63 -8.88 2.99 4.37
C TYR A 63 -10.04 1.98 4.49
N TYR A 64 -9.92 0.92 5.29
CA TYR A 64 -10.98 -0.09 5.48
C TYR A 64 -12.28 0.55 6.02
N ALA A 65 -12.18 1.62 6.80
CA ALA A 65 -13.33 2.36 7.32
C ALA A 65 -14.25 2.92 6.21
N HIS A 66 -13.72 3.08 4.99
CA HIS A 66 -14.45 3.65 3.85
C HIS A 66 -14.95 2.58 2.88
N MET A 67 -14.30 1.41 2.84
CA MET A 67 -14.60 0.35 1.86
C MET A 67 -15.99 -0.26 2.05
N GLY A 68 -16.41 -0.50 3.29
CA GLY A 68 -17.72 -1.10 3.55
C GLY A 68 -18.87 -0.29 3.00
N VAL A 69 -18.83 1.04 3.19
CA VAL A 69 -19.86 1.97 2.70
C VAL A 69 -19.83 2.05 1.17
N ALA A 70 -18.65 2.19 0.57
CA ALA A 70 -18.49 2.26 -0.88
C ALA A 70 -18.96 0.97 -1.58
N ASN A 71 -18.58 -0.20 -1.06
CA ASN A 71 -18.97 -1.49 -1.60
C ASN A 71 -20.48 -1.72 -1.49
N PHE A 72 -21.12 -1.27 -0.41
CA PHE A 72 -22.57 -1.37 -0.23
C PHE A 72 -23.33 -0.48 -1.22
N ALA A 73 -22.85 0.74 -1.46
CA ALA A 73 -23.46 1.67 -2.43
C ALA A 73 -23.29 1.20 -3.89
N GLY A 74 -22.25 0.40 -4.17
CA GLY A 74 -21.85 0.02 -5.52
C GLY A 74 -20.97 1.11 -6.14
N PRO A 75 -19.64 0.91 -6.25
CA PRO A 75 -18.75 1.93 -6.77
C PRO A 75 -19.02 2.22 -8.25
N THR A 76 -18.70 3.44 -8.69
CA THR A 76 -18.76 3.82 -10.10
C THR A 76 -17.77 3.02 -10.94
N PRO A 77 -17.98 2.90 -12.27
CA PRO A 77 -16.99 2.28 -13.15
C PRO A 77 -15.61 2.91 -13.01
N VAL A 78 -14.59 2.06 -13.02
CA VAL A 78 -13.18 2.47 -12.90
C VAL A 78 -12.75 3.30 -14.10
N ASP A 79 -12.09 4.43 -13.87
CA ASP A 79 -11.44 5.26 -14.89
C ASP A 79 -9.91 5.18 -14.77
N LEU A 80 -9.28 4.46 -15.71
CA LEU A 80 -7.83 4.34 -15.85
C LEU A 80 -7.25 5.20 -16.99
N THR A 81 -7.98 6.19 -17.49
CA THR A 81 -7.43 7.10 -18.50
C THR A 81 -6.23 7.87 -17.93
N PRO A 82 -5.27 8.30 -18.76
CA PRO A 82 -4.12 9.06 -18.30
C PRO A 82 -4.52 10.32 -17.52
N VAL A 83 -3.91 10.51 -16.34
CA VAL A 83 -4.10 11.69 -15.50
C VAL A 83 -3.39 12.89 -16.11
N THR A 84 -3.78 14.12 -15.75
CA THR A 84 -3.08 15.33 -16.21
C THR A 84 -1.64 15.36 -15.70
N ARG A 85 -0.74 15.89 -16.51
CA ARG A 85 0.65 16.11 -16.13
C ARG A 85 0.78 17.41 -15.33
N ALA A 86 1.46 17.34 -14.19
CA ALA A 86 1.93 18.51 -13.43
C ALA A 86 3.36 18.87 -13.86
N ASP A 87 3.63 20.15 -14.00
CA ASP A 87 4.99 20.68 -14.16
C ASP A 87 5.63 21.00 -12.80
N ALA A 88 6.89 21.44 -12.82
CA ALA A 88 7.63 21.77 -11.61
C ALA A 88 6.97 22.86 -10.74
N ALA A 89 6.30 23.84 -11.36
CA ALA A 89 5.62 24.90 -10.63
C ALA A 89 4.38 24.35 -9.92
N GLU A 90 3.61 23.51 -10.61
CA GLU A 90 2.43 22.87 -10.06
C GLU A 90 2.79 21.88 -8.94
N LEU A 91 3.85 21.07 -9.10
CA LEU A 91 4.34 20.18 -8.04
C LEU A 91 4.67 20.96 -6.75
N ARG A 92 5.36 22.09 -6.87
CA ARG A 92 5.67 22.97 -5.74
C ARG A 92 4.41 23.50 -5.05
N GLU A 93 3.40 23.90 -5.81
CA GLU A 93 2.14 24.41 -5.27
C GLU A 93 1.35 23.32 -4.52
N ARG A 94 1.32 22.10 -5.08
CA ARG A 94 0.66 20.95 -4.46
C ARG A 94 1.33 20.55 -3.14
N ILE A 95 2.65 20.52 -3.11
CA ILE A 95 3.43 20.28 -1.88
C ILE A 95 3.14 21.39 -0.84
N ALA A 96 3.15 22.65 -1.26
CA ALA A 96 2.86 23.79 -0.37
C ALA A 96 1.42 23.78 0.17
N ALA A 97 0.47 23.22 -0.58
CA ALA A 97 -0.91 23.03 -0.17
C ALA A 97 -1.13 21.80 0.75
N GLY A 98 -0.07 21.06 1.09
CA GLY A 98 -0.15 19.86 1.92
C GLY A 98 -0.74 18.64 1.20
N GLN A 99 -0.79 18.65 -0.14
CA GLN A 99 -1.18 17.48 -0.91
C GLN A 99 -0.09 16.40 -0.86
N TRP A 100 -0.49 15.16 -1.04
CA TRP A 100 0.45 14.05 -1.08
C TRP A 100 1.08 13.95 -2.46
N VAL A 101 2.38 14.25 -2.56
CA VAL A 101 3.18 13.98 -3.75
C VAL A 101 4.02 12.73 -3.49
N VAL A 102 3.67 11.63 -4.17
CA VAL A 102 4.21 10.30 -3.92
C VAL A 102 5.21 9.93 -5.01
N ASP A 103 6.46 9.68 -4.61
CA ASP A 103 7.52 9.21 -5.48
C ASP A 103 7.52 7.67 -5.53
N LEU A 104 7.23 7.13 -6.72
CA LEU A 104 7.08 5.71 -7.01
C LEU A 104 8.41 5.02 -7.33
N ARG A 105 9.51 5.77 -7.40
CA ARG A 105 10.83 5.20 -7.71
C ARG A 105 11.31 4.30 -6.59
N HIS A 106 12.23 3.41 -6.94
CA HIS A 106 12.87 2.52 -5.97
C HIS A 106 13.55 3.35 -4.85
N ARG A 107 13.40 2.91 -3.60
CA ARG A 107 13.89 3.63 -2.39
C ARG A 107 15.35 4.11 -2.45
N LYS A 108 16.23 3.38 -3.14
CA LYS A 108 17.64 3.81 -3.34
C LYS A 108 17.77 5.03 -4.24
N ALA A 109 16.96 5.13 -5.30
CA ALA A 109 16.94 6.30 -6.18
C ALA A 109 16.40 7.53 -5.43
N TYR A 110 15.31 7.34 -4.68
CA TYR A 110 14.76 8.38 -3.80
C TYR A 110 15.79 8.88 -2.77
N ALA A 111 16.46 7.96 -2.06
CA ALA A 111 17.48 8.31 -1.08
C ALA A 111 18.67 9.05 -1.71
N ALA A 112 19.06 8.69 -2.93
CA ALA A 112 20.16 9.35 -3.65
C ALA A 112 19.79 10.78 -4.11
N SER A 113 18.55 11.03 -4.51
CA SER A 113 18.03 12.38 -4.80
C SER A 113 16.52 12.36 -4.93
N HIS A 114 15.82 13.24 -4.22
CA HIS A 114 14.37 13.41 -4.30
C HIS A 114 13.96 14.87 -4.13
N LEU A 115 12.75 15.20 -4.58
CA LEU A 115 12.15 16.51 -4.37
C LEU A 115 11.69 16.65 -2.90
N ALA A 116 12.10 17.73 -2.23
CA ALA A 116 11.69 18.00 -0.85
C ALA A 116 10.16 18.07 -0.72
N GLY A 117 9.62 17.48 0.35
CA GLY A 117 8.18 17.46 0.62
C GLY A 117 7.41 16.34 -0.10
N THR A 118 8.10 15.46 -0.82
CA THR A 118 7.51 14.24 -1.37
C THR A 118 7.58 13.07 -0.36
N VAL A 119 6.81 12.02 -0.62
CA VAL A 119 6.78 10.78 0.16
C VAL A 119 7.22 9.63 -0.72
N SER A 120 8.18 8.82 -0.27
CA SER A 120 8.64 7.64 -1.03
C SER A 120 7.77 6.43 -0.73
N LEU A 121 7.06 5.94 -1.76
CA LEU A 121 6.36 4.66 -1.73
C LEU A 121 6.61 3.95 -3.07
N GLY A 122 7.70 3.18 -3.12
CA GLY A 122 8.17 2.54 -4.34
C GLY A 122 7.18 1.52 -4.92
N LEU A 123 6.99 1.56 -6.24
CA LEU A 123 6.12 0.63 -6.97
C LEU A 123 6.69 -0.80 -7.01
N ASP A 124 7.97 -0.99 -6.65
CA ASP A 124 8.60 -2.29 -6.44
C ASP A 124 8.17 -2.99 -5.13
N GLY A 125 7.38 -2.31 -4.29
CA GLY A 125 6.80 -2.83 -3.06
C GLY A 125 5.28 -2.65 -2.97
N PRO A 126 4.69 -2.85 -1.77
CA PRO A 126 3.25 -2.73 -1.55
C PRO A 126 2.84 -1.26 -1.38
N MET A 127 3.03 -0.45 -2.43
CA MET A 127 2.80 1.00 -2.44
C MET A 127 1.39 1.37 -1.98
N SER A 128 0.35 0.77 -2.57
CA SER A 128 -1.04 1.08 -2.25
C SER A 128 -1.39 0.71 -0.80
N THR A 129 -0.86 -0.41 -0.30
CA THR A 129 -1.02 -0.80 1.10
C THR A 129 -0.52 0.30 2.02
N TRP A 130 0.75 0.67 1.93
CA TRP A 130 1.33 1.69 2.80
C TRP A 130 0.68 3.07 2.63
N LEU A 131 0.30 3.42 1.40
CA LEU A 131 -0.46 4.64 1.15
C LEU A 131 -1.79 4.61 1.90
N GLY A 132 -2.57 3.53 1.77
CA GLY A 132 -3.86 3.37 2.45
C GLY A 132 -3.79 3.25 3.97
N TRP A 133 -2.60 2.99 4.53
CA TRP A 133 -2.34 3.07 5.97
C TRP A 133 -2.09 4.50 6.45
N LEU A 134 -1.43 5.33 5.63
CA LEU A 134 -0.82 6.58 6.08
C LEU A 134 -1.57 7.83 5.62
N ILE A 135 -2.30 7.78 4.51
CA ILE A 135 -2.95 8.96 3.94
C ILE A 135 -4.28 9.26 4.64
N ASP A 136 -4.54 10.54 4.89
CA ASP A 136 -5.88 10.99 5.30
C ASP A 136 -6.86 10.82 4.13
N TRP A 137 -8.02 10.21 4.39
CA TRP A 137 -9.00 9.90 3.35
C TRP A 137 -9.48 11.15 2.60
N GLY A 138 -9.50 11.08 1.27
CA GLY A 138 -9.89 12.18 0.40
C GLY A 138 -8.78 13.20 0.10
N THR A 139 -7.58 13.03 0.66
CA THR A 139 -6.42 13.88 0.33
C THR A 139 -6.02 13.71 -1.14
N PRO A 140 -5.85 14.80 -1.92
CA PRO A 140 -5.39 14.71 -3.30
C PRO A 140 -3.98 14.10 -3.40
N ILE A 141 -3.80 13.22 -4.39
CA ILE A 141 -2.53 12.52 -4.64
C ILE A 141 -1.95 12.92 -5.98
N THR A 142 -0.66 13.23 -6.01
CA THR A 142 0.12 13.38 -7.23
C THR A 142 1.21 12.32 -7.28
N LEU A 143 1.35 11.65 -8.42
CA LEU A 143 2.32 10.56 -8.59
C LEU A 143 3.56 11.04 -9.36
N LEU A 144 4.75 10.74 -8.84
CA LEU A 144 6.02 10.91 -9.53
C LEU A 144 6.57 9.54 -9.92
N ALA A 145 6.97 9.35 -11.17
CA ALA A 145 7.49 8.08 -11.66
C ALA A 145 8.55 8.28 -12.75
N ASP A 146 9.34 7.26 -13.08
CA ASP A 146 10.27 7.34 -14.21
C ASP A 146 9.49 7.34 -15.54
N THR A 147 8.38 6.60 -15.62
CA THR A 147 7.63 6.37 -16.85
C THR A 147 6.12 6.54 -16.69
N PRO A 148 5.38 6.89 -17.77
CA PRO A 148 3.91 6.90 -17.75
C PRO A 148 3.29 5.55 -17.41
N GLN A 149 3.96 4.44 -17.76
CA GLN A 149 3.47 3.10 -17.45
C GLN A 149 3.42 2.84 -15.94
N GLN A 150 4.45 3.26 -15.19
CA GLN A 150 4.45 3.16 -13.73
C GLN A 150 3.31 3.98 -13.10
N VAL A 151 2.95 5.13 -13.67
CA VAL A 151 1.79 5.92 -13.22
C VAL A 151 0.49 5.14 -13.44
N ALA A 152 0.32 4.52 -14.61
CA ALA A 152 -0.87 3.72 -14.92
C ALA A 152 -0.99 2.49 -14.01
N ASP A 153 0.12 1.82 -13.70
CA ASP A 153 0.13 0.67 -12.80
C ASP A 153 -0.18 1.11 -11.36
N ALA A 154 0.40 2.21 -10.88
CA ALA A 154 0.05 2.78 -9.58
C ALA A 154 -1.42 3.20 -9.49
N GLN A 155 -1.99 3.83 -10.51
CA GLN A 155 -3.40 4.19 -10.58
C GLN A 155 -4.29 2.95 -10.45
N ARG A 156 -3.93 1.84 -11.11
CA ARG A 156 -4.65 0.57 -10.97
C ARG A 156 -4.62 0.04 -9.54
N GLU A 157 -3.49 0.15 -8.84
CA GLU A 157 -3.39 -0.26 -7.44
C GLU A 157 -4.21 0.63 -6.50
N LEU A 158 -4.26 1.94 -6.75
CA LEU A 158 -5.02 2.90 -5.94
C LEU A 158 -6.53 2.65 -6.02
N VAL A 159 -7.05 2.36 -7.21
CA VAL A 159 -8.48 2.06 -7.40
C VAL A 159 -8.91 0.84 -6.58
N ARG A 160 -8.03 -0.17 -6.42
CA ARG A 160 -8.34 -1.37 -5.64
C ARG A 160 -8.56 -1.09 -4.15
N ILE A 161 -8.08 0.04 -3.65
CA ILE A 161 -8.29 0.50 -2.28
C ILE A 161 -9.27 1.70 -2.20
N GLY A 162 -10.03 1.92 -3.28
CA GLY A 162 -11.06 2.96 -3.40
C GLY A 162 -10.54 4.39 -3.50
N ILE A 163 -9.30 4.55 -3.95
CA ILE A 163 -8.78 5.84 -4.38
C ILE A 163 -8.91 5.89 -5.90
N ASP A 164 -10.01 6.50 -6.37
CA ASP A 164 -10.45 6.38 -7.76
C ASP A 164 -9.43 6.91 -8.77
N ARG A 165 -8.83 8.07 -8.48
CA ARG A 165 -7.92 8.71 -9.42
C ARG A 165 -6.93 9.67 -8.74
N PRO A 166 -5.63 9.62 -9.11
CA PRO A 166 -4.70 10.69 -8.76
C PRO A 166 -5.16 12.03 -9.33
N ALA A 167 -4.80 13.12 -8.65
CA ALA A 167 -5.09 14.48 -9.09
C ALA A 167 -4.15 14.97 -10.20
N ALA A 168 -2.91 14.48 -10.23
CA ALA A 168 -1.93 14.74 -11.28
C ALA A 168 -0.84 13.68 -11.30
N HIS A 169 0.05 13.74 -12.29
CA HIS A 169 1.31 13.01 -12.27
C HIS A 169 2.47 13.81 -12.88
N ALA A 170 3.70 13.42 -12.61
CA ALA A 170 4.86 13.82 -13.40
C ALA A 170 5.76 12.61 -13.65
N THR A 171 6.39 12.58 -14.83
CA THR A 171 7.28 11.48 -15.21
C THR A 171 8.64 11.99 -15.66
N GLY A 172 9.66 11.16 -15.51
CA GLY A 172 11.04 11.46 -15.88
C GLY A 172 11.94 11.56 -14.64
N ASP A 173 13.05 12.28 -14.77
CA ASP A 173 14.05 12.38 -13.73
C ASP A 173 13.76 13.51 -12.74
N VAL A 174 14.42 13.44 -11.58
CA VAL A 174 14.19 14.35 -10.44
C VAL A 174 14.51 15.81 -10.79
N GLU A 175 15.47 16.04 -11.69
CA GLU A 175 15.84 17.37 -12.20
C GLU A 175 14.69 18.00 -13.00
N GLY A 176 13.81 17.19 -13.60
CA GLY A 176 12.64 17.66 -14.34
C GLY A 176 11.46 18.02 -13.44
N TRP A 177 11.51 17.68 -12.15
CA TRP A 177 10.43 17.94 -11.19
C TRP A 177 10.60 19.26 -10.41
N THR A 178 11.73 19.94 -10.58
CA THR A 178 12.00 21.24 -9.97
C THR A 178 12.70 22.19 -10.93
N ALA A 179 12.38 23.47 -10.86
CA ALA A 179 13.17 24.52 -11.52
C ALA A 179 14.34 25.02 -10.64
N ASP A 180 14.35 24.64 -9.36
CA ASP A 180 15.35 25.03 -8.38
C ASP A 180 16.02 23.77 -7.78
N PRO A 181 17.28 23.48 -8.15
CA PRO A 181 18.03 22.35 -7.59
C PRO A 181 18.17 22.40 -6.06
N ALA A 182 18.03 23.56 -5.42
CA ALA A 182 18.06 23.68 -3.96
C ALA A 182 16.84 23.04 -3.28
N GLN A 183 15.82 22.62 -4.03
CA GLN A 183 14.69 21.83 -3.54
C GLN A 183 14.98 20.32 -3.51
N LEU A 184 16.09 19.87 -4.09
CA LEU A 184 16.49 18.47 -4.03
C LEU A 184 17.11 18.12 -2.68
N ARG A 185 16.82 16.92 -2.20
CA ARG A 185 17.27 16.38 -0.92
C ARG A 185 17.81 14.98 -1.11
N GLN A 186 18.62 14.55 -0.17
CA GLN A 186 19.18 13.20 -0.11
C GLN A 186 18.95 12.65 1.29
N LEU A 187 18.79 11.33 1.38
CA LEU A 187 18.77 10.62 2.65
C LEU A 187 20.11 9.90 2.83
N PRO A 188 20.82 10.13 3.95
CA PRO A 188 22.03 9.39 4.25
C PRO A 188 21.74 7.88 4.29
N MET A 189 22.48 7.10 3.52
CA MET A 189 22.42 5.64 3.55
C MET A 189 23.74 5.10 4.11
N ALA A 190 23.65 4.13 5.01
CA ALA A 190 24.80 3.44 5.58
C ALA A 190 24.54 1.92 5.55
N ASP A 191 25.59 1.15 5.31
CA ASP A 191 25.58 -0.29 5.55
C ASP A 191 25.91 -0.60 7.02
N PHE A 192 25.84 -1.88 7.40
CA PHE A 192 26.12 -2.29 8.77
C PHE A 192 27.55 -1.94 9.23
N PRO A 193 28.61 -2.14 8.41
CA PRO A 193 29.96 -1.69 8.75
C PRO A 193 30.07 -0.17 9.00
N ALA A 194 29.52 0.67 8.11
CA ALA A 194 29.57 2.12 8.28
C ALA A 194 28.82 2.58 9.53
N LEU A 195 27.67 1.96 9.83
CA LEU A 195 26.93 2.22 11.06
C LEU A 195 27.74 1.82 12.30
N ALA A 196 28.43 0.68 12.27
CA ALA A 196 29.29 0.24 13.37
C ALA A 196 30.45 1.21 13.61
N ALA A 197 31.14 1.64 12.55
CA ALA A 197 32.23 2.62 12.63
C ALA A 197 31.76 3.97 13.19
N ALA A 198 30.57 4.43 12.78
CA ALA A 198 29.98 5.65 13.30
C ALA A 198 29.65 5.56 14.79
N ARG A 199 29.11 4.43 15.24
CA ARG A 199 28.81 4.18 16.67
C ARG A 199 30.05 4.11 17.55
N THR A 200 31.21 3.72 16.99
CA THR A 200 32.49 3.71 17.73
C THR A 200 33.19 5.06 17.74
N GLY A 201 32.60 6.12 17.16
CA GLY A 201 33.20 7.45 17.09
C GLY A 201 34.31 7.60 16.05
N ASN A 202 34.39 6.67 15.09
CA ASN A 202 35.38 6.68 14.00
C ASN A 202 34.76 7.23 12.70
N THR A 203 33.96 8.29 12.79
CA THR A 203 33.43 9.00 11.62
C THR A 203 34.43 10.01 11.09
#